data_AF-A0A6G2QNG9-F1
#
_entry.id   AF-A0A6G2QNG9-F1
#
_cell.length_a   1.000
_cell.length_b   1.000
_cell.length_c   1.000
_cell.angle_alpha   90.00
_cell.angle_beta   90.00
_cell.angle_gamma   90.00
#
_symmetry.space_group_name_H-M   'P 1'
#
loop_
_entity.id
_entity.type
_entity.pdbx_description
1 polymer ?
#
loop_
_entity_poly.entity_id
_entity_poly.type
_entity_poly.pdbx_seq_one_letter_code
_entity_poly.pdbx_strand_id
1 'polypeptide(L)'
;GAAPATAAQAQAARDALCAVSLRCTGPKGCLPRSLGAVLLCRLRGRWPTWCAGVRVVPPFTAHAWIEAEGGPVGEGVPAGYFARLVAVEPPARPPAR
;
A
#
# COMPACT_ATOMS: atom_id res chain seq x y z
N GLY A 1 10.88 -13.26 -8.49
CA GLY A 1 10.31 -12.20 -7.66
C GLY A 1 8.81 -12.12 -7.90
N ALA A 2 8.04 -11.53 -6.97
CA ALA A 2 6.61 -11.29 -7.16
C ALA A 2 6.36 -10.24 -8.26
N ALA A 3 5.32 -10.42 -9.08
CA ALA A 3 4.98 -9.48 -10.14
C ALA A 3 4.29 -8.23 -9.55
N PRO A 4 4.34 -7.06 -10.22
CA PRO A 4 3.56 -5.90 -9.79
C PRO A 4 2.08 -6.24 -9.58
N ALA A 5 1.51 -5.73 -8.48
CA ALA A 5 0.08 -5.87 -8.20
C ALA A 5 -0.75 -4.85 -8.99
N THR A 6 -1.96 -5.24 -9.40
CA THR A 6 -2.96 -4.28 -9.88
C THR A 6 -3.64 -3.56 -8.71
N ALA A 7 -4.30 -2.43 -8.96
CA ALA A 7 -5.05 -1.72 -7.91
C ALA A 7 -6.13 -2.61 -7.28
N ALA A 8 -6.84 -3.39 -8.11
CA ALA A 8 -7.86 -4.33 -7.62
C ALA A 8 -7.28 -5.42 -6.70
N GLN A 9 -6.12 -5.98 -7.02
CA GLN A 9 -5.45 -6.99 -6.19
C GLN A 9 -4.99 -6.41 -4.85
N ALA A 10 -4.41 -5.21 -4.88
CA ALA A 10 -3.97 -4.50 -3.69
C ALA A 10 -5.16 -4.11 -2.79
N GLN A 11 -6.25 -3.64 -3.40
CA GLN A 11 -7.49 -3.27 -2.70
C GLN A 11 -8.09 -4.48 -1.99
N ALA A 12 -8.26 -5.60 -2.70
CA ALA A 12 -8.80 -6.82 -2.12
C ALA A 12 -7.96 -7.35 -0.94
N ALA A 13 -6.63 -7.22 -1.00
CA ALA A 13 -5.77 -7.58 0.12
C ALA A 13 -5.97 -6.64 1.33
N ARG A 14 -6.03 -5.32 1.09
CA ARG A 14 -6.29 -4.32 2.13
C ARG A 14 -7.65 -4.54 2.80
N ASP A 15 -8.69 -4.79 2.02
CA ASP A 15 -10.04 -4.99 2.54
C ASP A 15 -10.15 -6.28 3.35
N ALA A 16 -9.48 -7.36 2.91
CA ALA A 16 -9.38 -8.59 3.69
C ALA A 16 -8.75 -8.34 5.07
N LEU A 17 -7.69 -7.53 5.15
CA LEU A 17 -7.05 -7.17 6.43
C LEU A 17 -7.97 -6.34 7.33
N CYS A 18 -8.71 -5.39 6.77
CA CYS A 18 -9.69 -4.61 7.54
C CYS A 18 -10.85 -5.49 8.04
N ALA A 19 -11.33 -6.43 7.22
CA ALA A 19 -12.44 -7.30 7.58
C ALA A 19 -12.13 -8.20 8.79
N VAL A 20 -10.87 -8.60 8.99
CA VAL A 20 -10.47 -9.56 10.04
C VAL A 20 -9.73 -8.93 11.22
N SER A 21 -9.46 -7.61 11.19
CA SER A 21 -8.65 -6.94 12.23
C SER A 21 -9.15 -5.53 12.50
N LEU A 22 -9.70 -5.32 13.70
CA LEU A 22 -10.06 -4.00 14.21
C LEU A 22 -8.86 -3.04 14.28
N ARG A 23 -7.66 -3.58 14.52
CA ARG A 23 -6.42 -2.78 14.51
C ARG A 23 -6.10 -2.23 13.12
N CYS A 24 -6.38 -2.99 12.06
CA CYS A 24 -6.18 -2.53 10.68
C CYS A 24 -7.28 -1.56 10.24
N THR A 25 -8.50 -1.72 10.74
CA THR A 25 -9.66 -0.87 10.38
C THR A 25 -9.64 0.49 11.09
N GLY A 26 -9.08 0.56 12.29
CA GLY A 26 -9.06 1.77 13.10
C GLY A 26 -8.30 2.95 12.46
N PRO A 27 -8.58 4.20 12.89
CA PRO A 27 -7.99 5.41 12.32
C PRO A 27 -6.47 5.51 12.50
N LYS A 28 -5.90 4.81 13.48
CA LYS A 28 -4.45 4.70 13.73
C LYS A 28 -3.84 3.41 13.19
N GLY A 29 -4.59 2.68 12.35
CA GLY A 29 -4.24 1.36 11.81
C GLY A 29 -3.46 1.38 10.49
N CYS A 30 -3.07 2.56 9.98
CA CYS A 30 -2.48 2.70 8.64
C CYS A 30 -1.23 1.83 8.43
N LEU A 31 -0.33 1.78 9.42
CA LEU A 31 0.87 0.95 9.37
C LEU A 31 0.58 -0.56 9.31
N PRO A 32 -0.10 -1.18 10.31
CA PRO A 32 -0.40 -2.61 10.26
C PRO A 32 -1.29 -2.99 9.06
N ARG A 33 -2.23 -2.12 8.65
CA ARG A 33 -3.07 -2.34 7.47
C ARG A 33 -2.26 -2.40 6.18
N SER A 34 -1.40 -1.40 5.93
CA SER A 34 -0.59 -1.33 4.71
C SER A 34 0.43 -2.46 4.64
N LEU A 35 1.10 -2.78 5.74
CA LEU A 35 2.04 -3.91 5.82
C LEU A 35 1.33 -5.26 5.63
N GLY A 36 0.21 -5.47 6.33
CA GLY A 36 -0.57 -6.70 6.18
C GLY A 36 -1.04 -6.91 4.73
N ALA A 37 -1.50 -5.85 4.08
CA ALA A 37 -1.89 -5.89 2.67
C ALA A 37 -0.70 -6.22 1.74
N VAL A 38 0.46 -5.58 1.93
CA VAL A 38 1.65 -5.88 1.10
C VAL A 38 2.11 -7.32 1.28
N LEU A 39 2.10 -7.84 2.52
CA LEU A 39 2.49 -9.21 2.83
C LEU A 39 1.50 -10.22 2.24
N LEU A 40 0.20 -9.96 2.34
CA LEU A 40 -0.82 -10.80 1.72
C LEU A 40 -0.71 -10.81 0.20
N CYS A 41 -0.43 -9.67 -0.43
CA CYS A 41 -0.12 -9.64 -1.86
C CYS A 41 1.12 -10.48 -2.18
N ARG A 42 2.20 -10.36 -1.38
CA ARG A 42 3.46 -11.10 -1.58
C ARG A 42 3.21 -12.60 -1.55
N LEU A 43 2.41 -13.09 -0.60
CA LEU A 43 2.02 -14.49 -0.48
C LEU A 43 1.22 -14.98 -1.71
N ARG A 44 0.52 -14.07 -2.40
CA ARG A 44 -0.21 -14.34 -3.65
C ARG A 44 0.63 -14.12 -4.92
N GLY A 45 1.95 -13.96 -4.79
CA GLY A 45 2.86 -13.72 -5.92
C GLY A 45 2.73 -12.33 -6.56
N ARG A 46 2.10 -11.38 -5.86
CA ARG A 46 1.91 -9.98 -6.30
C ARG A 46 2.64 -9.03 -5.38
N TRP A 47 2.99 -7.85 -5.86
CA TRP A 47 3.71 -6.86 -5.06
C TRP A 47 3.26 -5.44 -5.43
N PRO A 48 2.43 -4.79 -4.59
CA PRO A 48 2.26 -3.36 -4.66
C PRO A 48 3.48 -2.66 -4.06
N THR A 49 3.72 -1.40 -4.43
CA THR A 49 4.72 -0.59 -3.74
C THR A 49 4.22 -0.29 -2.33
N TRP A 50 5.00 -0.62 -1.30
CA TRP A 50 4.68 -0.20 0.06
C TRP A 50 5.34 1.15 0.35
N CYS A 51 4.57 2.09 0.89
CA CYS A 51 5.01 3.45 1.16
C CYS A 51 4.81 3.81 2.64
N ALA A 52 5.76 4.54 3.20
CA ALA A 52 5.60 5.27 4.46
C ALA A 52 6.05 6.72 4.27
N GLY A 53 5.36 7.65 4.90
CA GLY A 53 5.59 9.07 4.68
C GLY A 53 4.61 9.94 5.46
N VAL A 54 4.16 11.03 4.84
CA VAL A 54 3.37 12.06 5.51
C VAL A 54 2.21 12.55 4.65
N ARG A 55 1.12 12.95 5.31
CA ARG A 55 0.08 13.79 4.73
C ARG A 55 0.61 15.21 4.60
N VAL A 56 0.64 15.75 3.38
CA VAL A 56 1.16 17.11 3.13
C VAL A 56 0.09 18.18 3.26
N VAL A 57 -1.18 17.79 3.25
CA VAL A 57 -2.33 18.68 3.51
C VAL A 57 -2.65 18.63 5.02
N PRO A 58 -2.92 19.78 5.67
CA PRO A 58 -3.25 19.81 7.10
C PRO A 58 -4.40 18.87 7.50
N PRO A 59 -4.30 18.20 8.67
CA PRO A 59 -3.15 18.19 9.56
C PRO A 59 -1.99 17.35 9.01
N PHE A 60 -0.77 17.89 9.12
CA PHE A 60 0.46 17.15 8.77
C PHE A 60 0.63 15.98 9.74
N THR A 61 0.67 14.75 9.24
CA THR A 61 0.72 13.55 10.08
C THR A 61 1.39 12.41 9.33
N ALA A 62 2.14 11.58 10.06
CA ALA A 62 2.71 10.36 9.53
C ALA A 62 1.63 9.41 9.00
N HIS A 63 1.91 8.73 7.89
CA HIS A 63 1.01 7.79 7.25
C HIS A 63 1.77 6.66 6.57
N ALA A 64 1.10 5.53 6.39
CA ALA A 64 1.61 4.39 5.63
C ALA A 64 0.50 3.82 4.74
N TRP A 65 0.84 3.51 3.49
CA TRP A 65 -0.11 3.09 2.46
C TRP A 65 0.55 2.13 1.46
N ILE A 66 -0.26 1.58 0.56
CA ILE A 66 0.23 0.82 -0.58
C ILE A 66 -0.17 1.53 -1.87
N GLU A 67 0.64 1.35 -2.90
CA GLU A 67 0.39 1.89 -4.23
C GLU A 67 0.43 0.80 -5.29
N ALA A 68 -0.44 0.93 -6.27
CA ALA A 68 -0.50 0.08 -7.44
C ALA A 68 -0.99 0.94 -8.61
N GLU A 69 -0.53 0.60 -9.82
CA GLU A 69 -0.93 1.30 -11.06
C GLU A 69 -0.75 2.83 -10.98
N GLY A 70 0.29 3.28 -10.26
CA GLY A 70 0.68 4.68 -10.17
C GLY A 70 -0.01 5.51 -9.08
N GLY A 71 -0.83 4.92 -8.21
CA GLY A 71 -1.54 5.68 -7.18
C GLY A 71 -1.80 4.94 -5.86
N PRO A 72 -2.17 5.68 -4.80
CA PRO A 72 -2.53 5.13 -3.50
C PRO A 72 -3.83 4.31 -3.56
N VAL A 73 -3.83 3.14 -2.91
CA VAL A 73 -4.96 2.20 -2.95
C VAL A 73 -5.80 2.33 -1.68
N GLY A 74 -7.10 2.57 -1.86
CA GLY A 74 -8.09 2.56 -0.78
C GLY A 74 -8.05 3.77 0.15
N GLU A 75 -7.28 4.81 -0.19
CA GLU A 75 -7.12 5.99 0.67
C GLU A 75 -8.14 7.09 0.39
N GLY A 76 -8.82 7.09 -0.77
CA GLY A 76 -9.91 8.03 -1.07
C GLY A 76 -9.46 9.49 -1.16
N VAL A 77 -8.19 9.73 -1.51
CA VAL A 77 -7.56 11.05 -1.59
C VAL A 77 -6.98 11.29 -2.99
N PRO A 78 -6.88 12.56 -3.42
CA PRO A 78 -6.29 12.88 -4.72
C PRO A 78 -4.79 12.58 -4.77
N ALA A 79 -4.25 12.54 -6.00
CA ALA A 79 -2.80 12.46 -6.21
C ALA A 79 -2.08 13.62 -5.50
N GLY A 80 -0.88 13.36 -4.98
CA GLY A 80 -0.10 14.35 -4.24
C GLY A 80 -0.53 14.61 -2.80
N TYR A 81 -1.60 13.95 -2.29
CA TYR A 81 -2.02 14.10 -0.90
C TYR A 81 -1.01 13.55 0.12
N PHE A 82 -0.18 12.58 -0.30
CA PHE A 82 0.89 12.01 0.50
C PHE A 82 2.25 12.28 -0.15
N ALA A 83 3.25 12.60 0.68
CA ALA A 83 4.66 12.59 0.29
C ALA A 83 5.31 11.30 0.81
N ARG A 84 5.90 10.52 -0.09
CA ARG A 84 6.68 9.32 0.25
C ARG A 84 7.98 9.72 0.93
N LEU A 85 8.28 9.12 2.08
CA LEU A 85 9.61 9.19 2.71
C LEU A 85 10.36 7.87 2.54
N VAL A 86 9.64 6.75 2.55
CA VAL A 86 10.13 5.39 2.29
C VAL A 86 9.22 4.75 1.25
N ALA A 87 9.81 4.08 0.27
CA ALA A 87 9.10 3.28 -0.72
C ALA A 87 9.84 1.96 -0.94
N VAL A 88 9.10 0.85 -0.97
CA VAL A 88 9.62 -0.48 -1.28
C VAL A 88 8.89 -1.02 -2.49
N GLU A 89 9.51 -0.85 -3.65
CA GLU A 89 8.95 -1.16 -4.97
C GLU A 89 9.03 -2.66 -5.31
N PRO A 90 8.19 -3.16 -6.22
CA PRO A 90 8.34 -4.51 -6.76
C PRO A 90 9.72 -4.68 -7.40
N PRO A 91 10.35 -5.85 -7.28
CA PRO A 91 11.62 -6.10 -7.94
C PRO A 91 11.46 -5.87 -9.45
N ALA A 92 12.37 -5.11 -10.03
CA ALA A 92 12.42 -4.90 -11.47
C ALA A 92 12.40 -6.26 -12.18
N ARG A 93 11.56 -6.41 -13.20
CA ARG A 93 11.60 -7.60 -14.04
C ARG A 93 13.00 -7.65 -14.68
N PRO A 94 13.76 -8.74 -14.55
CA PRO A 94 15.03 -8.88 -15.26
C PRO A 94 14.79 -8.67 -16.76
N PRO A 95 15.71 -8.02 -17.49
CA PRO A 95 15.57 -7.89 -18.94
C PRO A 95 15.40 -9.29 -19.55
N ALA A 96 14.49 -9.39 -20.53
CA ALA A 96 14.34 -10.63 -21.30
C ALA A 96 15.68 -10.93 -21.99
N ARG A 97 16.18 -12.15 -21.81
CA ARG A 97 17.35 -12.64 -22.54
C ARG A 97 16.96 -13.02 -23.95
#